data_AF-E8NGT5-F1
#
_entry.id   AF-E8NGT5-F1
#
_cell.length_a   1.000
_cell.length_b   1.000
_cell.length_c   1.000
_cell.angle_alpha   90.00
_cell.angle_beta   90.00
_cell.angle_gamma   90.00
#
_symmetry.space_group_name_H-M   'P 1'
#
loop_
_entity.id
_entity.type
_entity.pdbx_description
1 polymer ?
#
loop_
_entity_poly.entity_id
_entity_poly.type
_entity_poly.pdbx_seq_one_letter_code
_entity_poly.pdbx_strand_id
1 'polypeptide(L)'
;MTPPPASPRRPADVFGIVAVVLAAVVLLPTLFVFLVGLIPEMNAIWWLGIILLPFLLLGGVIVVVLAVIGIVVAIRRGGRRAWSITAVGLGILMLVPPGYVWFSSLS
;
A
#
# COMPACT_ATOMS: atom_id res chain seq x y z
N MET A 1 32.84 -12.80 -33.64
CA MET A 1 32.10 -11.89 -32.75
C MET A 1 31.61 -12.70 -31.57
N THR A 2 32.09 -12.41 -30.35
CA THR A 2 31.61 -13.07 -29.14
C THR A 2 30.28 -12.45 -28.71
N PRO A 3 29.24 -13.25 -28.40
CA PRO A 3 27.97 -12.70 -27.93
C PRO A 3 28.19 -11.95 -26.61
N PRO A 4 27.49 -10.82 -26.38
CA PRO A 4 27.60 -10.09 -25.12
C PRO A 4 27.17 -11.01 -23.96
N PRO A 5 27.85 -10.93 -22.80
CA PRO A 5 27.50 -11.73 -21.63
C PRO A 5 26.04 -11.47 -21.25
N ALA A 6 25.28 -12.54 -21.05
CA ALA A 6 23.88 -12.44 -20.64
C ALA A 6 23.79 -11.66 -19.32
N SER A 7 23.00 -10.58 -19.29
CA SER A 7 22.77 -9.81 -18.06
C SER A 7 22.22 -10.74 -16.96
N PRO A 8 22.75 -10.68 -15.72
CA PRO A 8 22.23 -11.48 -14.62
C PRO A 8 20.74 -11.20 -14.42
N ARG A 9 19.89 -12.22 -14.62
CA ARG A 9 18.44 -12.11 -14.39
C ARG A 9 18.19 -12.06 -12.89
N ARG A 10 17.93 -10.86 -12.36
CA ARG A 10 17.51 -10.69 -10.96
C ARG A 10 16.06 -11.19 -10.82
N PRO A 11 15.74 -11.96 -9.77
CA PRO A 11 14.37 -12.42 -9.54
C PRO A 11 13.41 -11.24 -9.35
N ALA A 12 12.17 -11.42 -9.83
CA ALA A 12 11.11 -10.42 -9.74
C ALA A 12 10.62 -10.22 -8.31
N ASP A 13 10.19 -9.00 -8.00
CA ASP A 13 9.69 -8.59 -6.69
C ASP A 13 8.18 -8.89 -6.54
N VAL A 14 7.84 -10.19 -6.54
CA VAL A 14 6.44 -10.64 -6.60
C VAL A 14 5.64 -10.19 -5.38
N PHE A 15 6.22 -10.28 -4.17
CA PHE A 15 5.57 -9.83 -2.94
C PHE A 15 5.27 -8.33 -2.98
N GLY A 16 6.21 -7.52 -3.47
CA GLY A 16 6.00 -6.09 -3.65
C GLY A 16 4.88 -5.79 -4.64
N ILE A 17 4.83 -6.51 -5.77
CA ILE A 17 3.76 -6.34 -6.78
C ILE A 17 2.40 -6.67 -6.18
N VAL A 18 2.28 -7.81 -5.49
CA VAL A 18 1.02 -8.22 -4.83
C VAL A 18 0.61 -7.19 -3.79
N ALA A 19 1.56 -6.71 -2.97
CA ALA A 19 1.27 -5.70 -1.96
C ALA A 19 0.80 -4.37 -2.58
N VAL A 20 1.38 -3.92 -3.70
CA VAL A 20 0.91 -2.73 -4.42
C VAL A 20 -0.50 -2.92 -4.99
N VAL A 21 -0.82 -4.09 -5.56
CA VAL A 21 -2.16 -4.38 -6.07
C VAL A 21 -3.19 -4.36 -4.95
N LEU A 22 -2.89 -5.01 -3.81
CA LEU A 22 -3.75 -4.99 -2.64
C LEU A 22 -3.93 -3.55 -2.10
N ALA A 23 -2.85 -2.78 -2.04
CA ALA A 23 -2.92 -1.38 -1.63
C ALA A 23 -3.83 -0.58 -2.56
N ALA A 24 -3.73 -0.76 -3.89
CA ALA A 24 -4.57 -0.04 -4.86
C ALA A 24 -6.06 -0.39 -4.71
N VAL A 25 -6.40 -1.66 -4.48
CA VAL A 25 -7.78 -2.12 -4.29
C VAL A 25 -8.46 -1.45 -3.09
N VAL A 26 -7.70 -1.12 -2.05
CA VAL A 26 -8.23 -0.46 -0.85
C VAL A 26 -8.09 1.06 -0.93
N LEU A 27 -6.94 1.59 -1.36
CA LEU A 27 -6.68 3.02 -1.41
C LEU A 27 -7.55 3.76 -2.43
N LEU A 28 -7.75 3.20 -3.62
CA LEU A 28 -8.51 3.87 -4.68
C LEU A 28 -9.97 4.14 -4.30
N PRO A 29 -10.76 3.16 -3.80
CA PRO A 29 -12.13 3.46 -3.37
C PRO A 29 -12.17 4.42 -2.18
N THR A 30 -11.19 4.36 -1.28
CA THR A 30 -11.12 5.33 -0.17
C THR A 30 -10.82 6.73 -0.66
N LEU A 31 -9.85 6.89 -1.55
CA LEU A 31 -9.54 8.18 -2.16
C LEU A 31 -10.75 8.73 -2.92
N PHE A 32 -11.47 7.88 -3.64
CA PHE A 32 -12.70 8.25 -4.33
C PHE A 32 -13.75 8.80 -3.35
N VAL A 33 -14.06 8.06 -2.27
CA VAL A 33 -15.01 8.53 -1.25
C VAL A 33 -14.57 9.85 -0.64
N PHE A 34 -13.27 10.01 -0.35
CA PHE A 34 -12.74 11.23 0.22
C PHE A 34 -12.89 12.42 -0.73
N LEU A 35 -12.54 12.25 -2.01
CA LEU A 35 -12.66 13.29 -3.03
C LEU A 35 -14.12 13.69 -3.29
N VAL A 36 -15.02 12.71 -3.40
CA VAL A 36 -16.46 12.96 -3.59
C VAL A 36 -17.06 13.64 -2.36
N GLY A 37 -16.60 13.27 -1.16
CA GLY A 37 -17.03 13.91 0.09
C GLY A 37 -16.68 15.39 0.19
N LEU A 38 -15.74 15.90 -0.62
CA LEU A 38 -15.45 17.34 -0.68
C LEU A 38 -16.54 18.13 -1.43
N ILE A 39 -17.45 17.46 -2.14
CA ILE A 39 -18.59 18.08 -2.82
C ILE A 39 -19.69 18.33 -1.77
N PRO A 40 -20.09 19.59 -1.50
CA PRO A 40 -21.04 19.92 -0.43
C PRO A 40 -22.37 19.16 -0.51
N GLU A 41 -22.90 18.98 -1.72
CA GLU A 41 -24.15 18.28 -1.98
C GLU A 41 -24.07 16.77 -1.73
N MET A 42 -22.85 16.22 -1.71
CA MET A 42 -22.58 14.79 -1.54
C MET A 42 -21.95 14.45 -0.19
N ASN A 43 -21.99 15.36 0.78
CA ASN A 43 -21.38 15.18 2.11
C ASN A 43 -21.85 13.88 2.81
N ALA A 44 -23.06 13.40 2.54
CA ALA A 44 -23.55 12.12 3.07
C ALA A 44 -22.62 10.93 2.79
N ILE A 45 -21.81 10.97 1.72
CA ILE A 45 -20.86 9.91 1.37
C ILE A 45 -19.75 9.72 2.42
N TRP A 46 -19.50 10.71 3.29
CA TRP A 46 -18.52 10.60 4.39
C TRP A 46 -18.83 9.46 5.35
N TRP A 47 -20.10 9.04 5.46
CA TRP A 47 -20.47 7.85 6.22
C TRP A 47 -19.77 6.58 5.73
N LEU A 48 -19.47 6.48 4.43
CA LEU A 48 -18.69 5.37 3.88
C LEU A 48 -17.25 5.39 4.39
N GLY A 49 -16.71 6.56 4.77
CA GLY A 49 -15.40 6.69 5.38
C GLY A 49 -15.27 5.90 6.68
N ILE A 50 -16.33 5.84 7.49
CA ILE A 50 -16.38 5.05 8.72
C ILE A 50 -16.25 3.56 8.41
N ILE A 51 -16.91 3.10 7.35
CA ILE A 51 -16.83 1.70 6.91
C ILE A 51 -15.44 1.42 6.34
N LEU A 52 -14.85 2.35 5.59
CA LEU A 52 -13.56 2.19 4.92
C LEU A 52 -12.37 2.24 5.88
N LEU A 53 -12.46 2.97 6.99
CA LEU A 53 -11.38 3.09 7.99
C LEU A 53 -10.84 1.75 8.51
N PRO A 54 -11.66 0.78 8.98
CA PRO A 54 -11.17 -0.51 9.41
C PRO A 54 -10.55 -1.31 8.26
N PHE A 55 -11.05 -1.18 7.02
CA PHE A 55 -10.42 -1.79 5.85
C PHE A 55 -9.06 -1.14 5.52
N LEU A 56 -8.91 0.18 5.69
CA LEU A 56 -7.62 0.85 5.57
C LEU A 56 -6.61 0.34 6.58
N LEU A 57 -7.05 0.20 7.83
CA LEU A 57 -6.20 -0.29 8.91
C LEU A 57 -5.72 -1.72 8.62
N LEU A 58 -6.65 -2.65 8.38
CA LEU A 58 -6.32 -4.05 8.10
C LEU A 58 -5.51 -4.19 6.81
N GLY A 59 -5.96 -3.55 5.74
CA GLY A 59 -5.27 -3.56 4.44
C GLY A 59 -3.87 -2.97 4.54
N GLY A 60 -3.73 -1.83 5.23
CA GLY A 60 -2.44 -1.18 5.47
C GLY A 60 -1.47 -2.07 6.22
N VAL A 61 -1.91 -2.72 7.32
CA VAL A 61 -1.08 -3.68 8.07
C VAL A 61 -0.64 -4.83 7.17
N ILE A 62 -1.56 -5.45 6.43
CA ILE A 62 -1.26 -6.58 5.53
C ILE A 62 -0.25 -6.15 4.44
N VAL A 63 -0.47 -5.00 3.81
CA VAL A 63 0.42 -4.44 2.78
C VAL A 63 1.81 -4.20 3.35
N VAL A 64 1.93 -3.59 4.53
CA VAL A 64 3.24 -3.37 5.20
C VAL A 64 3.93 -4.70 5.47
N VAL A 65 3.22 -5.69 6.02
CA VAL A 65 3.81 -7.01 6.32
C VAL A 65 4.32 -7.69 5.04
N LEU A 66 3.51 -7.73 3.98
CA LEU A 66 3.91 -8.34 2.70
C LEU A 66 5.09 -7.60 2.07
N ALA A 67 5.09 -6.27 2.13
CA ALA A 67 6.17 -5.45 1.62
C ALA A 67 7.48 -5.67 2.38
N VAL A 68 7.44 -5.76 3.72
CA VAL A 68 8.61 -6.08 4.55
C VAL A 68 9.15 -7.48 4.22
N ILE A 69 8.28 -8.49 4.09
CA ILE A 69 8.69 -9.84 3.68
C ILE A 69 9.36 -9.79 2.30
N GLY A 70 8.76 -9.07 1.34
CA GLY A 70 9.32 -8.88 0.01
C GLY A 70 10.71 -8.25 0.02
N ILE A 71 10.92 -7.21 0.84
CA ILE A 71 12.25 -6.59 1.05
C ILE A 71 13.24 -7.61 1.59
N VAL A 72 12.89 -8.34 2.66
CA VAL A 72 13.78 -9.34 3.28
C VAL A 72 14.17 -10.43 2.29
N VAL A 73 13.21 -10.95 1.53
CA VAL A 73 13.46 -11.96 0.48
C VAL A 73 14.34 -11.39 -0.64
N ALA A 74 14.09 -10.17 -1.09
CA ALA A 74 14.87 -9.50 -2.13
C ALA A 74 16.33 -9.28 -1.69
N ILE A 75 16.56 -8.87 -0.44
CA ILE A 75 17.91 -8.72 0.13
C ILE A 75 18.64 -10.06 0.13
N ARG A 76 17.98 -11.13 0.60
CA ARG A 76 18.58 -12.48 0.65
C ARG A 76 18.89 -13.07 -0.71
N ARG A 77 18.12 -12.73 -1.75
CA ARG A 77 18.27 -13.28 -3.12
C ARG A 77 19.01 -12.35 -4.09
N GLY A 78 19.49 -11.19 -3.65
CA GLY A 78 20.06 -10.16 -4.53
C GLY A 78 19.06 -9.66 -5.60
N GLY A 79 17.76 -9.74 -5.28
CA GLY A 79 16.65 -9.48 -6.20
C GLY A 79 16.27 -8.00 -6.31
N ARG A 80 15.25 -7.72 -7.14
CA ARG A 80 14.63 -6.39 -7.20
C ARG A 80 13.79 -6.16 -5.93
N ARG A 81 13.74 -4.90 -5.47
CA ARG A 81 13.03 -4.48 -4.23
C ARG A 81 12.15 -3.22 -4.40
N ALA A 82 12.07 -2.68 -5.61
CA ALA A 82 11.42 -1.39 -5.87
C ALA A 82 9.91 -1.42 -5.54
N TRP A 83 9.23 -2.52 -5.87
CA TRP A 83 7.80 -2.66 -5.62
C TRP A 83 7.51 -2.84 -4.14
N SER A 84 8.34 -3.60 -3.44
CA SER A 84 8.20 -3.76 -2.00
C SER A 84 8.45 -2.44 -1.26
N ILE A 85 9.46 -1.64 -1.64
CA ILE A 85 9.67 -0.30 -1.05
C ILE A 85 8.46 0.61 -1.30
N THR A 86 7.93 0.60 -2.53
CA THR A 86 6.73 1.37 -2.89
C THR A 86 5.53 0.95 -2.04
N ALA A 87 5.34 -0.37 -1.87
CA ALA A 87 4.27 -0.93 -1.06
C ALA A 87 4.39 -0.57 0.42
N VAL A 88 5.60 -0.49 0.99
CA VAL A 88 5.78 0.02 2.37
C VAL A 88 5.25 1.45 2.47
N GLY A 89 5.62 2.32 1.52
CA GLY A 89 5.14 3.70 1.50
C GLY A 89 3.60 3.80 1.41
N LEU A 90 2.99 3.02 0.51
CA LEU A 90 1.53 2.94 0.40
C LEU A 90 0.88 2.38 1.66
N GLY A 91 1.45 1.33 2.25
CA GLY A 91 0.95 0.74 3.49
C GLY A 91 1.01 1.71 4.66
N ILE A 92 2.11 2.48 4.81
CA ILE A 92 2.20 3.54 5.83
C ILE A 92 1.14 4.62 5.57
N LEU A 93 0.97 5.05 4.31
CA LEU A 93 -0.04 6.04 3.95
C LEU A 93 -1.46 5.56 4.31
N MET A 94 -1.78 4.28 4.11
CA MET A 94 -3.05 3.67 4.53
C MET A 94 -3.27 3.69 6.05
N LEU A 95 -2.20 3.72 6.84
CA LEU A 95 -2.30 3.76 8.30
C LEU A 95 -2.45 5.20 8.85
N VAL A 96 -2.20 6.23 8.03
CA VAL A 96 -2.28 7.63 8.47
C VAL A 96 -3.70 8.02 8.92
N PRO A 97 -4.78 7.80 8.13
CA PRO A 97 -6.12 8.18 8.56
C PRO A 97 -6.60 7.48 9.85
N PRO A 98 -6.51 6.13 9.98
CA PRO A 98 -6.93 5.48 11.22
C PRO A 98 -6.02 5.83 12.40
N GLY A 99 -4.72 6.04 12.17
CA GLY A 99 -3.79 6.52 13.19
C GLY A 99 -4.18 7.91 13.70
N TYR A 100 -4.52 8.84 12.81
CA TYR A 100 -4.98 10.17 13.18
C TYR A 100 -6.23 10.13 14.07
N VAL A 101 -7.25 9.35 13.67
CA VAL A 101 -8.48 9.17 14.45
C VAL A 101 -8.18 8.61 15.84
N TRP A 102 -7.33 7.59 15.91
CA TRP A 102 -6.92 6.97 17.17
C TRP A 102 -6.23 7.97 18.11
N PHE A 103 -5.21 8.68 17.63
CA PHE A 103 -4.48 9.66 18.45
C PHE A 103 -5.35 10.83 18.89
N SER A 104 -6.23 11.33 18.02
CA SER A 104 -7.19 12.39 18.38
C SER A 104 -8.21 11.96 19.44
N SER A 105 -8.42 10.66 19.62
CA SER A 105 -9.34 10.12 20.63
C SER A 105 -8.68 9.96 22.00
N LEU A 106 -7.35 10.07 22.08
CA LEU A 106 -6.54 9.92 23.30
C LEU A 106 -6.16 11.26 23.95
N SER A 107 -6.32 12.37 23.23
CA SER A 107 -6.02 13.75 23.66
C SER A 107 -7.27 14.45 24.18
#